data_AF-A0A967SV66-F1
#
_entry.id   AF-A0A967SV66-F1
#
_cell.length_a   1.000
_cell.length_b   1.000
_cell.length_c   1.000
_cell.angle_alpha   90.00
_cell.angle_beta   90.00
_cell.angle_gamma   90.00
#
_symmetry.space_group_name_H-M   'P 1'
#
loop_
_entity.id
_entity.type
_entity.pdbx_description
1 polymer ?
#
loop_
_entity_poly.entity_id
_entity_poly.type
_entity_poly.pdbx_seq_one_letter_code
_entity_poly.pdbx_strand_id
1 'polypeptide(L)' 'MAISNALAEFGFVGGVGAATYSAPRENLTGDPYFTDGLRAVFVLSEKPTPINQIKLLKWDWPPEYKDLANWIFRNRSQ' A
#
# COMPACT_ATOMS: atom_id res chain seq x y z
N MET A 1 8.64 6.20 -9.02
CA MET A 1 9.19 5.47 -7.87
C MET A 1 9.73 4.10 -8.27
N ALA A 2 8.91 3.15 -8.73
CA ALA A 2 9.40 1.86 -9.22
C ALA A 2 10.23 1.99 -10.51
N ILE A 3 9.72 2.70 -11.53
CA ILE A 3 10.43 2.92 -12.81
C ILE A 3 11.72 3.75 -12.63
N SER A 4 11.76 4.62 -11.62
CA SER A 4 12.94 5.41 -11.26
C SER A 4 13.92 4.65 -10.36
N ASN A 5 13.67 3.37 -10.06
CA ASN A 5 14.45 2.53 -9.14
C ASN A 5 14.61 3.12 -7.73
N ALA A 6 13.75 4.04 -7.30
CA ALA A 6 13.88 4.66 -5.97
C ALA A 6 13.14 3.88 -4.87
N LEU A 7 12.25 2.96 -5.24
CA LEU A 7 11.39 2.23 -4.32
C LEU A 7 12.12 1.01 -3.75
N ALA A 8 12.32 0.98 -2.44
CA ALA A 8 12.93 -0.15 -1.73
C ALA A 8 11.86 -1.13 -1.24
N GLU A 9 10.83 -0.61 -0.58
CA GLU A 9 9.77 -1.41 0.02
C GLU A 9 8.40 -0.77 -0.17
N PHE A 10 7.37 -1.60 -0.26
CA PHE A 10 5.99 -1.17 -0.47
C PHE A 10 5.00 -2.00 0.34
N GLY A 11 3.96 -1.36 0.86
CA GLY A 11 2.81 -2.05 1.41
C GLY A 11 1.74 -1.09 1.88
N PHE A 12 0.83 -1.59 2.72
CA PHE A 12 -0.35 -0.87 3.16
C PHE A 12 -0.48 -0.94 4.67
N VAL A 13 -1.01 0.12 5.28
CA VAL A 13 -1.31 0.18 6.72
C VAL A 13 -2.72 0.72 6.94
N GLY A 14 -3.34 0.34 8.05
CA GLY A 14 -4.60 0.91 8.52
C GLY A 14 -4.61 2.44 8.49
N GLY A 15 -5.67 2.98 7.89
CA GLY A 15 -5.94 4.40 7.73
C GLY A 15 -7.04 4.91 8.65
N VAL A 16 -7.88 5.80 8.12
CA VAL A 16 -9.03 6.40 8.81
C VAL A 16 -10.30 5.54 8.77
N GLY A 17 -10.19 4.29 8.30
CA GLY A 17 -11.32 3.40 8.00
C GLY A 17 -11.94 3.68 6.64
N ALA A 18 -12.82 2.80 6.15
CA ALA A 18 -13.45 2.96 4.84
C ALA A 18 -14.45 4.13 4.81
N ALA A 19 -14.60 4.78 3.65
CA ALA A 19 -15.62 5.77 3.32
C ALA A 19 -16.18 5.45 1.93
N THR A 20 -17.46 5.09 1.85
CA THR A 20 -18.13 4.69 0.62
C THR A 20 -18.72 5.89 -0.11
N TYR A 21 -19.13 5.70 -1.36
CA TYR A 21 -19.87 6.74 -2.10
C TYR A 21 -21.18 7.17 -1.42
N SER A 22 -21.85 6.25 -0.71
CA SER A 22 -23.07 6.54 0.07
C SER A 22 -22.81 7.21 1.42
N ALA A 23 -21.58 7.19 1.91
CA ALA A 23 -21.17 7.76 3.20
C ALA A 23 -19.73 8.29 3.11
N PRO A 24 -19.49 9.39 2.35
CA PRO A 24 -18.17 9.98 2.21
C PRO A 24 -17.67 10.57 3.53
N ARG A 25 -16.35 10.74 3.64
CA ARG A 25 -15.75 11.65 4.63
C ARG A 25 -15.40 12.98 3.96
N GLU A 26 -15.18 14.00 4.77
CA GLU A 26 -14.79 15.33 4.30
C GLU A 26 -13.32 15.63 4.65
N ASN A 27 -12.60 16.23 3.71
CA ASN A 27 -11.24 16.71 3.93
C ASN A 27 -11.24 18.03 4.74
N LEU A 28 -10.09 18.68 4.90
CA LEU A 28 -9.98 19.95 5.64
C LEU A 28 -10.84 21.09 5.03
N THR A 29 -11.10 21.06 3.72
CA THR A 29 -11.90 22.06 2.99
C THR A 29 -13.37 21.67 2.83
N GLY A 30 -13.80 20.53 3.36
CA GLY A 30 -15.16 20.03 3.26
C GLY A 30 -15.44 19.21 1.99
N ASP A 31 -14.45 18.97 1.13
CA ASP A 31 -14.67 18.18 -0.08
C ASP A 31 -14.80 16.69 0.28
N PRO A 32 -15.79 15.98 -0.30
CA PRO A 32 -15.98 14.56 -0.05
C PRO A 32 -14.81 13.77 -0.63
N TYR A 33 -14.31 12.81 0.14
CA TYR A 33 -13.37 11.80 -0.32
C TYR A 33 -13.82 10.39 0.07
N PHE A 34 -13.40 9.44 -0.75
CA PHE A 34 -13.69 8.03 -0.63
C PHE A 34 -12.38 7.27 -0.41
N THR A 35 -12.42 6.23 0.38
CA THR A 35 -11.23 5.42 0.70
C THR A 35 -11.66 4.03 1.12
N ASP A 36 -10.87 3.03 0.78
CA ASP A 36 -10.94 1.68 1.34
C ASP A 36 -10.47 1.61 2.81
N GLY A 37 -9.94 2.72 3.33
CA GLY A 37 -9.45 2.84 4.69
C GLY A 37 -8.00 2.44 4.86
N LEU A 38 -7.25 2.20 3.79
CA LEU A 38 -5.82 1.88 3.83
C LEU A 38 -4.96 3.08 3.40
N ARG A 39 -3.70 3.09 3.83
CA ARG A 39 -2.67 4.01 3.35
C ARG A 39 -1.55 3.23 2.70
N ALA A 40 -1.19 3.61 1.48
CA ALA A 40 -0.01 3.09 0.82
C ALA A 40 1.27 3.67 1.47
N VAL A 41 2.23 2.81 1.78
CA VAL A 41 3.53 3.18 2.33
C VAL A 41 4.62 2.81 1.33
N PHE A 42 5.46 3.78 1.01
CA PHE A 42 6.61 3.63 0.12
C PHE A 42 7.87 3.96 0.91
N VAL A 43 8.78 2.99 1.03
CA VAL A 43 10.12 3.20 1.59
C VAL A 43 11.07 3.45 0.43
N LEU A 44 11.74 4.60 0.44
CA LEU A 44 12.66 4.99 -0.62
C LEU A 44 14.10 4.65 -0.24
N SER A 45 14.91 4.27 -1.23
CA SER A 45 16.34 4.02 -1.07
C SER A 45 17.15 5.12 -1.76
N GLU A 46 18.27 5.50 -1.13
CA GLU A 46 19.27 6.40 -1.72
C GLU A 46 19.99 5.76 -2.91
N LYS A 47 20.05 4.42 -2.97
CA LYS A 47 20.61 3.65 -4.08
C LYS A 47 19.50 3.06 -4.96
N PRO A 48 19.73 2.93 -6.28
CA PRO A 48 18.77 2.26 -7.16
C PRO A 48 18.42 0.85 -6.68
N THR A 49 17.12 0.56 -6.55
CA THR A 49 16.57 -0.76 -6.25
C THR A 49 15.99 -1.36 -7.53
N PRO A 50 16.54 -2.48 -8.02
CA PRO A 50 15.95 -3.25 -9.11
C PRO A 50 14.52 -3.69 -8.79
N ILE A 51 13.64 -3.69 -9.80
CA ILE A 51 12.22 -4.01 -9.60
C ILE A 51 11.98 -5.40 -8.97
N ASN A 52 12.84 -6.37 -9.25
CA ASN A 52 12.76 -7.72 -8.70
C ASN A 52 13.29 -7.83 -7.25
N GLN A 53 13.87 -6.76 -6.71
CA GLN A 53 14.37 -6.67 -5.33
C GLN A 53 13.48 -5.80 -4.43
N ILE A 54 12.42 -5.20 -4.98
CA ILE A 54 11.46 -4.43 -4.17
C ILE A 54 10.79 -5.39 -3.18
N LYS A 55 10.86 -5.04 -1.89
CA LYS A 55 10.27 -5.85 -0.82
C LYS A 55 8.83 -5.44 -0.56
N LEU A 56 8.01 -6.40 -0.18
CA LEU A 56 6.65 -6.16 0.23
C LEU A 56 6.56 -6.18 1.77
N LEU A 57 5.92 -5.15 2.34
CA LEU A 57 5.69 -5.05 3.78
C LEU A 57 4.51 -5.95 4.16
N LYS A 58 4.72 -6.85 5.12
CA LYS A 58 3.72 -7.81 5.60
C LYS A 58 2.77 -7.16 6.61
N TRP A 59 1.95 -6.23 6.12
CA TRP A 59 1.00 -5.42 6.90
C TRP A 59 -0.45 -5.58 6.41
N ASP A 60 -1.24 -4.51 6.35
CA ASP A 60 -2.68 -4.50 6.14
C ASP A 60 -3.02 -4.47 4.64
N TRP A 61 -2.86 -5.62 3.97
CA TRP A 61 -3.17 -5.74 2.55
C TRP A 61 -4.68 -5.67 2.28
N PRO A 62 -5.12 -5.08 1.15
CA PRO A 62 -6.53 -5.02 0.80
C PRO A 62 -7.17 -6.42 0.80
N PRO A 63 -8.40 -6.57 1.30
CA PRO A 63 -9.07 -7.88 1.39
C PRO A 63 -9.09 -8.63 0.06
N GLU A 64 -9.22 -7.92 -1.06
CA GLU A 64 -9.26 -8.47 -2.41
C GLU A 64 -7.92 -9.13 -2.81
N TYR A 65 -6.82 -8.70 -2.21
CA TYR A 65 -5.46 -9.22 -2.47
C TYR A 65 -4.90 -10.05 -1.32
N LYS A 66 -5.70 -10.35 -0.28
CA LYS A 66 -5.22 -11.03 0.93
C LYS A 66 -4.60 -12.40 0.62
N ASP A 67 -5.21 -13.18 -0.27
CA ASP A 67 -4.69 -14.50 -0.65
C ASP A 67 -3.41 -14.42 -1.47
N LEU A 68 -3.32 -13.44 -2.39
CA LEU A 68 -2.10 -13.16 -3.13
C LEU A 68 -0.97 -12.74 -2.19
N ALA A 69 -1.26 -11.80 -1.27
CA ALA A 69 -0.31 -11.36 -0.26
C ALA A 69 0.18 -12.54 0.60
N ASN A 70 -0.75 -13.37 1.10
CA ASN A 70 -0.43 -14.58 1.85
C ASN A 70 0.43 -15.56 1.05
N TRP A 71 0.16 -15.73 -0.24
CA TRP A 71 1.00 -16.55 -1.11
C TRP A 71 2.40 -15.95 -1.26
N ILE A 72 2.51 -14.66 -1.60
CA ILE A 72 3.81 -13.98 -1.74
C ILE A 72 4.63 -14.11 -0.46
N PHE A 73 4.04 -13.83 0.70
CA PHE A 73 4.77 -13.89 1.97
C PHE A 73 5.14 -15.30 2.43
N ARG A 74 4.43 -16.33 1.95
CA ARG A 74 4.82 -17.73 2.17
C ARG A 74 5.92 -18.17 1.22
N ASN A 75 5.94 -17.65 -0.01
CA ASN A 75 6.74 -18.20 -1.11
C ASN A 75 7.93 -17.33 -1.53
N ARG A 76 8.04 -16.07 -1.08
CA ARG A 76 9.14 -15.15 -1.39
C ARG A 76 9.96 -14.74 -0.15
N SER A 77 10.15 -15.64 0.81
CA SER A 77 11.10 -15.39 1.89
C SER A 77 12.54 -15.61 1.38
N GLN A 78 13.08 -14.67 0.60
CA GLN A 78 14.50 -14.23 0.53
C GLN A 78 14.59 -12.98 -0.35
#